data_AF-A0A929QUC5-F1
#
_entry.id   AF-A0A929QUC5-F1
#
_cell.length_a   1.000
_cell.length_b   1.000
_cell.length_c   1.000
_cell.angle_alpha   90.00
_cell.angle_beta   90.00
_cell.angle_gamma   90.00
#
_symmetry.space_group_name_H-M   'P 1'
#
loop_
_entity.id
_entity.type
_entity.pdbx_description
1 polymer ?
#
loop_
_entity_poly.entity_id
_entity_poly.type
_entity_poly.pdbx_seq_one_letter_code
_entity_poly.pdbx_strand_id
1 'polypeptide(L)' 'MQQLDQVYDQLPIISFEKRQELHDWLLANEQTSPGIWIRIFKAKSKLPSVTFHEVLEEGLCFWWSES' A
#
# COMPACT_ATOMS: atom_id res chain seq x y z
N MET A 1 -9.28 -22.26 3.15
CA MET A 1 -8.86 -21.45 1.98
C MET A 1 -9.91 -20.45 1.53
N GLN A 2 -11.22 -20.64 1.79
CA GLN A 2 -12.29 -19.74 1.30
C GLN A 2 -12.55 -18.46 2.14
N GLN A 3 -11.82 -18.25 3.24
CA GLN A 3 -12.14 -17.17 4.20
C GLN A 3 -11.23 -15.94 4.07
N LEU A 4 -10.05 -16.09 3.45
CA LEU A 4 -9.10 -14.99 3.22
C LEU A 4 -9.48 -14.16 1.99
N ASP A 5 -9.97 -14.80 0.91
CA ASP A 5 -10.36 -14.13 -0.34
C ASP A 5 -11.39 -13.03 -0.12
N GLN A 6 -12.36 -13.26 0.78
CA GLN A 6 -13.45 -12.31 1.06
C GLN A 6 -12.98 -11.03 1.79
N VAL A 7 -11.83 -11.09 2.48
CA VAL A 7 -11.22 -9.93 3.16
C VAL A 7 -10.48 -9.05 2.16
N TYR A 8 -9.75 -9.66 1.22
CA TYR A 8 -8.97 -8.94 0.20
C TYR A 8 -9.85 -8.16 -0.79
N ASP A 9 -11.04 -8.65 -1.13
CA ASP A 9 -11.98 -7.96 -2.01
C ASP A 9 -12.57 -6.67 -1.41
N GLN A 10 -12.49 -6.48 -0.09
CA GLN A 10 -13.07 -5.34 0.62
C GLN A 10 -12.04 -4.34 1.15
N LEU A 11 -10.75 -4.57 0.90
CA LEU A 11 -9.70 -3.66 1.34
C LEU A 11 -9.82 -2.32 0.59
N PRO A 12 -9.60 -1.19 1.29
CA PRO A 12 -9.66 0.11 0.66
C PRO A 12 -8.51 0.27 -0.35
N ILE A 13 -8.80 0.96 -1.46
CA ILE A 13 -7.81 1.34 -2.47
C ILE A 13 -7.35 2.77 -2.17
N ILE A 14 -6.06 2.94 -1.88
CA ILE A 14 -5.47 4.23 -1.52
C ILE A 14 -4.36 4.58 -2.52
N SER A 15 -4.23 5.85 -2.87
CA SER A 15 -3.14 6.38 -3.68
C SER A 15 -2.31 7.34 -2.84
N PHE A 16 -0.99 7.26 -2.99
CA PHE A 16 -0.04 8.15 -2.34
C PHE A 16 0.75 8.89 -3.42
N GLU A 17 0.91 10.20 -3.26
CA GLU A 17 1.66 11.03 -4.21
C GLU A 17 3.17 10.93 -3.94
N LYS A 18 3.56 10.72 -2.68
CA LYS A 18 4.96 10.64 -2.24
C LYS A 18 5.20 9.49 -1.27
N ARG A 19 6.43 8.96 -1.25
CA ARG A 19 6.87 7.92 -0.31
C ARG A 19 6.57 8.27 1.15
N GLN A 20 6.76 9.53 1.56
CA GLN A 20 6.50 9.97 2.93
C GLN A 20 5.04 9.77 3.35
N GLU A 21 4.09 9.98 2.43
CA GLU A 21 2.66 9.81 2.76
C GLU A 21 2.30 8.34 2.99
N LEU A 22 2.94 7.43 2.25
CA LEU A 22 2.84 6.00 2.50
C LEU A 22 3.46 5.63 3.85
N HIS A 23 4.64 6.16 4.14
CA HIS A 23 5.32 5.94 5.42
C HIS A 23 4.46 6.38 6.61
N ASP A 24 3.91 7.60 6.56
CA ASP A 24 3.08 8.16 7.63
C ASP A 24 1.78 7.35 7.80
N TRP A 25 1.21 6.87 6.69
CA TRP A 25 0.05 6.00 6.74
C TRP A 25 0.38 4.65 7.40
N LEU A 26 1.49 4.03 7.00
CA LEU A 26 1.94 2.77 7.59
C LEU A 26 2.22 2.94 9.08
N LEU A 27 2.96 3.96 9.49
CA LEU A 27 3.25 4.24 10.91
C LEU A 27 2.01 4.40 11.80
N ALA A 28 0.89 4.82 11.22
CA ALA A 28 -0.36 5.03 11.95
C ALA A 28 -1.33 3.85 11.89
N ASN A 29 -1.17 2.93 10.94
CA ASN A 29 -2.21 1.93 10.60
C ASN A 29 -1.68 0.50 10.48
N GLU A 30 -0.38 0.27 10.52
CA GLU A 30 0.29 -1.03 10.35
C GLU A 30 -0.17 -2.10 11.34
N GLN A 31 -0.59 -1.72 12.55
CA GLN A 31 -1.05 -2.65 13.58
C GLN A 31 -2.57 -2.82 13.63
N THR A 32 -3.33 -1.90 13.05
CA THR A 32 -4.80 -1.85 13.19
C THR A 32 -5.53 -2.15 11.89
N SER A 33 -4.89 -1.93 10.75
CA SER A 33 -5.49 -2.16 9.45
C SER A 33 -5.29 -3.61 9.00
N PRO A 34 -6.33 -4.27 8.44
CA PRO A 34 -6.20 -5.60 7.86
C PRO A 34 -5.44 -5.60 6.52
N GLY A 35 -5.11 -4.43 5.97
CA GLY A 35 -4.40 -4.26 4.71
C GLY A 35 -5.00 -3.16 3.84
N ILE A 36 -4.30 -2.82 2.75
CA ILE A 36 -4.77 -1.87 1.73
C ILE A 36 -4.34 -2.32 0.35
N TRP A 37 -5.07 -1.85 -0.67
CA TRP A 37 -4.59 -1.86 -2.05
C TRP A 37 -3.96 -0.52 -2.37
N ILE A 38 -2.72 -0.51 -2.88
CA ILE A 38 -2.06 0.72 -3.29
C ILE A 38 -2.24 0.91 -4.80
N ARG A 39 -2.85 2.03 -5.17
CA ARG A 39 -2.99 2.44 -6.57
C ARG A 39 -1.73 3.17 -7.03
N ILE A 40 -0.98 2.52 -7.91
CA ILE A 40 0.19 3.10 -8.57
C ILE A 40 -0.21 3.60 -9.95
N PHE A 41 -0.01 4.89 -10.21
CA PHE A 41 -0.27 5.46 -11.52
C PHE A 41 0.89 5.22 -12.49
N LYS A 42 0.57 5.00 -13.76
CA LYS A 42 1.58 4.88 -14.81
C LYS A 42 2.35 6.19 -14.94
N ALA A 43 3.65 6.12 -15.23
CA ALA A 43 4.51 7.29 -15.45
C ALA A 43 3.96 8.30 -16.49
N LYS A 44 3.17 7.83 -17.45
CA LYS A 44 2.53 8.68 -18.49
C LYS A 44 1.25 9.39 -18.04
N SER A 45 0.70 9.07 -16.86
CA SER A 45 -0.62 9.55 -16.43
C SER A 45 -0.65 11.03 -16.01
N LYS A 46 0.52 11.68 -15.88
CA LYS A 46 0.72 13.04 -15.31
C LYS A 46 0.26 13.18 -13.85
N LEU A 47 -0.25 12.12 -13.22
CA LEU A 47 -0.60 12.11 -11.81
C LEU A 47 0.63 11.73 -10.98
N PRO A 48 0.93 12.46 -9.89
CA PRO A 48 1.95 12.06 -8.94
C PRO A 48 1.55 10.73 -8.28
N SER A 49 2.55 9.89 -8.01
CA SER A 49 2.35 8.56 -7.48
C SER A 49 3.64 8.06 -6.87
N VAL A 50 3.53 7.33 -5.76
CA VAL A 50 4.58 6.41 -5.33
C VAL A 50 4.90 5.40 -6.43
N THR A 51 6.17 5.03 -6.53
CA THR A 51 6.65 3.96 -7.39
C THR A 51 6.50 2.61 -6.71
N PHE A 52 6.50 1.54 -7.50
CA PHE A 52 6.48 0.18 -6.94
C PHE A 52 7.69 -0.10 -6.04
N HIS A 53 8.85 0.47 -6.36
CA HIS A 53 10.05 0.32 -5.54
C HIS A 53 9.86 0.93 -4.15
N GLU A 54 9.33 2.15 -4.07
CA GLU A 54 9.05 2.82 -2.78
C GLU A 54 8.01 2.06 -1.96
N VAL A 55 6.99 1.48 -2.61
CA VAL A 55 5.99 0.64 -1.92
C VAL A 55 6.64 -0.60 -1.31
N LEU A 56 7.54 -1.26 -2.03
CA LEU A 56 8.26 -2.42 -1.52
C LEU A 56 9.19 -2.05 -0.36
N GLU A 57 9.97 -0.98 -0.49
CA GLU A 57 10.87 -0.53 0.58
C GLU A 57 10.10 -0.24 1.87
N GLU A 58 9.00 0.51 1.79
CA GLU A 58 8.17 0.81 2.96
C GLU A 58 7.49 -0.46 3.49
N GLY A 59 6.96 -1.32 2.62
CA GLY A 59 6.39 -2.61 3.03
C GLY A 59 7.37 -3.47 3.82
N LEU A 60 8.65 -3.48 3.45
CA LEU A 60 9.69 -4.19 4.20
C LEU A 60 10.01 -3.53 5.55
N CYS A 61 10.02 -2.20 5.63
CA CYS A 61 10.27 -1.47 6.89
C CYS A 61 9.23 -1.80 7.97
N PHE A 62 7.99 -2.06 7.58
CA PHE A 62 6.86 -2.31 8.50
C PHE A 62 6.44 -3.79 8.55
N TRP A 63 7.22 -4.72 7.98
CA TRP A 63 6.87 -6.15 7.89
C TRP A 63 5.52 -6.43 7.21
N TRP A 64 5.09 -5.55 6.32
CA TRP A 64 3.85 -5.63 5.54
C TRP A 64 4.06 -6.22 4.14
N SER A 65 5.31 -6.46 3.74
CA SER A 65 5.67 -7.19 2.53
C SER A 65 6.35 -8.50 2.89
N GLU A 66 5.84 -9.61 2.34
CA GLU A 66 6.50 -10.91 2.32
C GLU A 66 6.71 -11.32 0.85
N SER A 67 7.86 -11.91 0.52
CA SER A 67 8.21 -12.36 -0.84
C SER A 67 7.29 -13.45 -1.38
#